data_AF-A0A4D4L3Z7-F1
#
_entry.id   AF-A0A4D4L3Z7-F1
#
_cell.length_a   1.000
_cell.length_b   1.000
_cell.length_c   1.000
_cell.angle_alpha   90.00
_cell.angle_beta   90.00
_cell.angle_gamma   90.00
#
_symmetry.space_group_name_H-M   'P 1'
#
loop_
_entity.id
_entity.type
_entity.pdbx_description
1 polymer ?
#
loop_
_entity_poly.entity_id
_entity_poly.type
_entity_poly.pdbx_seq_one_letter_code
_entity_poly.pdbx_strand_id
1 'polypeptide(L)'
;MTSFSELGSPSPGSTAWRALLALAVVFVLLATTGWTAVRSHRGAPDALTASMNAWRHGSLGGRALPDPYGSPRALGRWFDSLTKAQTDRVVRRYPLAVGNLNGAPVALRYRANRVALLRARADERKRMHDPRLTPMGRSDATRRMHRYEDLLGAGRQILSFDPSGPGGPPRSSGTSPTPTGSPSWYRAWTPTS
;
A
#
# COMPACT_ATOMS: atom_id res chain seq x y z
N MET A 1 -48.88 31.26 -34.22
CA MET A 1 -47.86 30.67 -35.10
C MET A 1 -46.50 31.07 -34.56
N THR A 2 -45.74 30.09 -34.06
CA THR A 2 -44.45 30.26 -33.39
C THR A 2 -43.33 30.38 -34.42
N SER A 3 -42.73 31.56 -34.56
CA SER A 3 -41.49 31.72 -35.34
C SER A 3 -40.29 31.38 -34.46
N PHE A 4 -39.87 30.12 -34.53
CA PHE A 4 -38.52 29.70 -34.15
C PHE A 4 -37.67 29.69 -35.41
N SER A 5 -36.63 30.53 -35.50
CA SER A 5 -35.38 30.30 -36.25
C SER A 5 -34.49 31.54 -36.15
N GLU A 6 -33.47 31.48 -35.31
CA GLU A 6 -32.11 31.96 -35.63
C GLU A 6 -31.19 31.70 -34.43
N LEU A 7 -30.75 30.44 -34.28
CA LEU A 7 -29.47 30.19 -33.65
C LEU A 7 -28.43 30.33 -34.77
N GLY A 8 -27.83 31.52 -34.86
CA GLY A 8 -26.71 31.79 -35.75
C GLY A 8 -25.66 30.70 -35.56
N SER A 9 -25.49 29.87 -36.58
CA SER A 9 -24.36 28.95 -36.66
C SER A 9 -23.11 29.80 -36.82
N PRO A 10 -22.09 29.69 -35.95
CA PRO A 10 -20.89 30.52 -36.06
C PRO A 10 -20.19 30.22 -37.39
N SER A 11 -20.13 31.23 -38.26
CA SER A 11 -19.49 31.18 -39.57
C SER A 11 -17.97 30.98 -39.43
N PRO A 12 -17.36 30.06 -40.21
CA PRO A 12 -15.92 29.79 -40.15
C PRO A 12 -15.13 30.99 -40.69
N GLY A 13 -14.40 31.68 -39.82
CA GLY A 13 -13.52 32.80 -40.20
C GLY A 13 -13.45 33.97 -39.23
N SER A 14 -14.37 34.07 -38.27
CA SER A 14 -14.33 35.14 -37.25
C SER A 14 -13.22 34.92 -36.22
N THR A 15 -12.72 35.99 -35.62
CA THR A 15 -11.73 35.93 -34.52
C THR A 15 -12.20 35.05 -33.37
N ALA A 16 -13.52 34.99 -33.14
CA ALA A 16 -14.15 34.09 -32.17
C ALA A 16 -13.98 32.61 -32.53
N TRP A 17 -14.16 32.24 -33.81
CA TRP A 17 -13.90 30.87 -34.29
C TRP A 17 -12.43 30.48 -34.13
N ARG A 18 -11.51 31.40 -34.44
CA ARG A 18 -10.06 31.20 -34.25
C ARG A 18 -9.69 31.07 -32.77
N ALA A 19 -10.30 31.86 -31.89
CA ALA A 19 -10.10 31.77 -30.45
C ALA A 19 -10.60 30.44 -29.87
N LEU A 20 -11.74 29.93 -30.34
CA LEU A 20 -12.26 28.61 -29.97
C LEU A 20 -11.34 27.48 -30.43
N LEU A 21 -10.81 27.54 -31.66
CA LEU A 21 -9.84 26.57 -32.15
C LEU A 21 -8.53 26.61 -31.36
N ALA A 22 -8.03 27.81 -31.02
CA ALA A 22 -6.83 27.96 -30.21
C ALA A 22 -7.04 27.38 -28.80
N LEU A 23 -8.18 27.65 -28.16
CA LEU A 23 -8.54 27.06 -26.87
C LEU A 23 -8.68 25.54 -26.93
N ALA A 24 -9.26 24.99 -28.00
CA ALA A 24 -9.36 23.55 -28.20
C ALA A 24 -7.97 22.91 -28.38
N VAL A 25 -7.08 23.53 -29.14
CA VAL A 25 -5.69 23.07 -29.32
C VAL A 25 -4.92 23.15 -28.01
N VAL A 26 -5.05 24.24 -27.24
CA VAL A 26 -4.45 24.38 -25.90
C VAL A 26 -5.02 23.33 -24.95
N PHE A 27 -6.32 23.06 -24.97
CA PHE A 27 -6.94 22.00 -24.17
C PHE A 27 -6.42 20.61 -24.57
N VAL A 28 -6.27 20.32 -25.86
CA VAL A 28 -5.71 19.06 -26.37
C VAL A 28 -4.23 18.94 -25.98
N LEU A 29 -3.43 20.01 -26.09
CA LEU A 29 -2.04 20.07 -25.65
C LEU A 29 -1.90 19.92 -24.13
N LEU A 30 -2.80 20.53 -23.35
CA LEU A 30 -2.88 20.34 -21.89
C LEU A 30 -3.33 18.93 -21.54
N ALA A 31 -4.24 18.31 -22.30
CA ALA A 31 -4.68 16.94 -22.08
C ALA A 31 -3.59 15.91 -22.45
N THR A 32 -2.82 16.15 -23.52
CA THR A 32 -1.71 15.29 -23.94
C THR A 32 -0.44 15.48 -23.11
N THR A 33 -0.11 16.72 -22.72
CA THR A 33 1.10 17.04 -21.94
C THR A 33 0.86 16.95 -20.43
N GLY A 34 -0.38 17.08 -19.97
CA GLY A 34 -0.74 17.19 -18.55
C GLY A 34 -1.02 15.89 -17.80
N TRP A 35 -0.78 14.71 -18.38
CA TRP A 35 -1.08 13.42 -17.74
C TRP A 35 0.13 12.61 -17.25
N THR A 36 1.35 13.01 -17.58
CA THR A 36 2.56 12.29 -17.11
C THR A 36 3.15 12.89 -15.83
N ALA A 37 3.07 14.21 -15.64
CA ALA A 37 3.61 14.87 -14.44
C ALA A 37 2.68 14.81 -13.21
N VAL A 38 1.36 14.74 -13.43
CA VAL A 38 0.35 14.73 -12.35
C VAL A 38 0.32 13.40 -11.58
N ARG A 39 0.93 12.35 -12.12
CA ARG A 39 1.02 11.03 -11.46
C ARG A 39 2.12 10.98 -10.37
N SER A 40 2.99 11.98 -10.32
CA SER A 40 4.10 12.04 -9.35
C SER A 40 3.74 12.71 -8.02
N HIS A 41 2.55 13.33 -7.91
CA HIS A 41 2.13 14.05 -6.70
C HIS A 41 0.69 13.79 -6.24
N ARG A 42 -0.20 13.22 -7.06
CA ARG A 42 -1.50 12.73 -6.56
C ARG A 42 -1.35 11.30 -6.10
N GLY A 43 -1.58 11.10 -4.80
CA GLY A 43 -1.43 9.85 -4.06
C GLY A 43 -1.63 8.61 -4.91
N ALA A 44 -0.56 7.80 -5.01
CA ALA A 44 -0.75 6.37 -5.16
C ALA A 44 -1.85 5.95 -4.16
N PRO A 45 -2.81 5.08 -4.54
CA PRO A 45 -3.77 4.54 -3.58
C PRO A 45 -2.96 4.12 -2.35
N ASP A 46 -3.42 4.55 -1.17
CA ASP A 46 -2.77 4.21 0.09
C ASP A 46 -2.28 2.77 0.00
N ALA A 47 -0.97 2.56 0.15
CA ALA A 47 -0.35 1.29 -0.18
C ALA A 47 -0.95 0.14 0.65
N LEU A 48 -1.47 0.44 1.84
CA LEU A 48 -2.26 -0.50 2.62
C LEU A 48 -3.57 -0.85 1.91
N THR A 49 -4.36 0.15 1.51
CA THR A 49 -5.57 -0.04 0.68
C THR A 49 -5.30 -0.85 -0.59
N ALA A 50 -4.22 -0.53 -1.33
CA ALA A 50 -3.83 -1.29 -2.52
C ALA A 50 -3.49 -2.75 -2.17
N SER A 51 -2.78 -2.98 -1.06
CA SER A 51 -2.47 -4.33 -0.58
C SER A 51 -3.72 -5.11 -0.15
N MET A 52 -4.71 -4.46 0.47
CA MET A 52 -5.97 -5.09 0.87
C MET A 52 -6.81 -5.45 -0.36
N ASN A 53 -6.86 -4.58 -1.36
CA ASN A 53 -7.50 -4.90 -2.64
C ASN A 53 -6.81 -6.09 -3.33
N ALA A 54 -5.48 -6.12 -3.35
CA ALA A 54 -4.73 -7.25 -3.93
C ALA A 54 -4.97 -8.57 -3.18
N TRP A 55 -5.17 -8.51 -1.86
CA TRP A 55 -5.58 -9.65 -1.05
C TRP A 55 -6.98 -10.13 -1.42
N ARG A 56 -7.96 -9.22 -1.48
CA ARG A 56 -9.37 -9.54 -1.77
C ARG A 56 -9.54 -10.24 -3.12
N HIS A 57 -8.73 -9.88 -4.10
CA HIS A 57 -8.72 -10.50 -5.43
C HIS A 57 -7.67 -11.62 -5.58
N GLY A 58 -6.98 -11.96 -4.49
CA GLY A 58 -5.94 -12.97 -4.48
C GLY A 58 -6.49 -14.39 -4.34
N SER A 59 -5.65 -15.36 -4.70
CA SER A 59 -5.93 -16.77 -4.53
C SER A 59 -4.69 -17.53 -4.05
N LEU A 60 -4.94 -18.64 -3.37
CA LEU A 60 -3.91 -19.54 -2.87
C LEU A 60 -4.27 -20.97 -3.27
N GLY A 61 -3.46 -21.59 -4.14
CA GLY A 61 -3.73 -22.94 -4.63
C GLY A 61 -5.08 -23.06 -5.37
N GLY A 62 -5.46 -22.03 -6.13
CA GLY A 62 -6.71 -21.99 -6.89
C GLY A 62 -7.96 -21.60 -6.08
N ARG A 63 -7.85 -21.41 -4.76
CA ARG A 63 -8.95 -20.97 -3.90
C ARG A 63 -8.83 -19.49 -3.57
N ALA A 64 -9.95 -18.77 -3.60
CA ALA A 64 -10.00 -17.37 -3.21
C ALA A 64 -9.53 -17.18 -1.75
N LEU A 65 -8.86 -16.06 -1.49
CA LEU A 65 -8.50 -15.67 -0.12
C LEU A 65 -9.77 -15.25 0.66
N PRO A 66 -9.78 -15.43 1.99
CA PRO A 66 -10.89 -14.99 2.82
C PRO A 66 -11.04 -13.47 2.81
N ASP A 67 -12.25 -12.98 3.08
CA ASP A 67 -12.54 -11.55 3.18
C ASP A 67 -11.63 -10.88 4.24
N PRO A 68 -10.82 -9.87 3.86
CA PRO A 68 -9.91 -9.19 4.78
C PRO A 68 -10.63 -8.42 5.90
N TYR A 69 -11.90 -8.09 5.73
CA TYR A 69 -12.73 -7.38 6.72
C TYR A 69 -13.74 -8.31 7.42
N GLY A 70 -13.66 -9.61 7.16
CA GLY A 70 -14.51 -10.61 7.78
C GLY A 70 -14.18 -10.84 9.27
N SER A 71 -14.84 -11.85 9.86
CA SER A 71 -14.65 -12.20 11.27
C SER A 71 -13.18 -12.57 11.56
N PRO A 72 -12.55 -11.99 12.61
CA PRO A 72 -11.20 -12.36 13.03
C PRO A 72 -11.04 -13.85 13.35
N ARG A 73 -12.10 -14.49 13.86
CA ARG A 73 -12.12 -15.94 14.13
C ARG A 73 -12.10 -16.76 12.84
N ALA A 74 -12.77 -16.30 11.79
CA ALA A 74 -12.76 -16.97 10.49
C ALA A 74 -11.38 -16.86 9.84
N LEU A 75 -10.76 -15.67 9.88
CA LEU A 75 -9.40 -15.45 9.41
C LEU A 75 -8.39 -16.31 10.18
N GLY A 76 -8.47 -16.35 11.51
CA GLY A 76 -7.60 -17.19 12.34
C GLY A 76 -7.67 -18.67 11.95
N ARG A 77 -8.88 -19.25 11.88
CA ARG A 77 -9.08 -20.64 11.45
C ARG A 77 -8.52 -20.91 10.05
N TRP A 78 -8.66 -19.95 9.13
CA TRP A 78 -8.08 -20.09 7.80
C TRP A 78 -6.55 -20.14 7.84
N PHE A 79 -5.89 -19.26 8.60
CA PHE A 79 -4.45 -19.31 8.79
C PHE A 79 -3.98 -20.61 9.44
N ASP A 80 -4.72 -21.11 10.44
CA ASP A 80 -4.40 -22.36 11.13
C ASP A 80 -4.51 -23.59 10.21
N SER A 81 -5.36 -23.50 9.16
CA SER A 81 -5.50 -24.55 8.16
C SER A 81 -4.36 -24.60 7.13
N LEU A 82 -3.49 -23.58 7.09
CA LEU A 82 -2.43 -23.49 6.09
C LEU A 82 -1.21 -24.33 6.49
N THR A 83 -0.65 -25.02 5.50
CA THR A 83 0.70 -25.60 5.63
C THR A 83 1.76 -24.49 5.76
N LYS A 84 2.93 -24.83 6.33
CA LYS A 84 4.06 -23.89 6.41
C LYS A 84 4.43 -23.28 5.06
N ALA A 85 4.42 -24.07 3.98
CA ALA A 85 4.72 -23.59 2.64
C ALA A 85 3.66 -22.61 2.09
N GLN A 86 2.38 -22.85 2.40
CA GLN A 86 1.29 -21.93 2.07
C GLN A 86 1.40 -20.63 2.85
N THR A 87 1.62 -20.71 4.16
CA THR A 87 1.85 -19.56 5.04
C THR A 87 3.03 -18.71 4.55
N ASP A 88 4.15 -19.35 4.23
CA ASP A 88 5.34 -18.69 3.67
C ASP A 88 5.04 -17.98 2.34
N ARG A 89 4.24 -18.61 1.46
CA ARG A 89 3.83 -18.05 0.18
C ARG A 89 2.95 -16.82 0.37
N VAL A 90 1.98 -16.90 1.28
CA VAL A 90 1.06 -15.80 1.58
C VAL A 90 1.80 -14.61 2.19
N VAL A 91 2.69 -14.84 3.16
CA VAL A 91 3.53 -13.78 3.75
C VAL A 91 4.41 -13.12 2.70
N ARG A 92 5.02 -13.89 1.80
CA ARG A 92 5.81 -13.31 0.71
C ARG A 92 4.95 -12.57 -0.30
N ARG A 93 3.74 -13.02 -0.60
CA ARG A 93 2.94 -12.37 -1.65
C ARG A 93 2.19 -11.14 -1.15
N TYR A 94 1.70 -11.19 0.09
CA TYR A 94 0.84 -10.16 0.69
C TYR A 94 1.31 -9.72 2.09
N PRO A 95 2.59 -9.33 2.28
CA PRO A 95 3.12 -9.06 3.61
C PRO A 95 2.39 -7.91 4.32
N LEU A 96 2.10 -6.83 3.59
CA LEU A 96 1.44 -5.65 4.16
C LEU A 96 -0.01 -5.93 4.57
N ALA A 97 -0.75 -6.71 3.76
CA ALA A 97 -2.10 -7.14 4.15
C ALA A 97 -2.04 -8.04 5.39
N VAL A 98 -1.28 -9.15 5.36
CA VAL A 98 -1.20 -10.12 6.46
C VAL A 98 -0.80 -9.46 7.77
N GLY A 99 0.16 -8.53 7.73
CA GLY A 99 0.61 -7.80 8.90
C GLY A 99 -0.46 -6.92 9.56
N ASN A 100 -1.49 -6.53 8.81
CA ASN A 100 -2.59 -5.67 9.26
C ASN A 100 -3.94 -6.40 9.38
N LEU A 101 -4.03 -7.69 9.02
CA LEU A 101 -5.26 -8.45 9.14
C LEU A 101 -5.62 -8.72 10.60
N ASN A 102 -6.84 -8.34 10.97
CA ASN A 102 -7.42 -8.66 12.26
C ASN A 102 -7.84 -10.13 12.27
N GLY A 103 -7.06 -10.99 12.94
CA GLY A 103 -7.28 -12.44 12.96
C GLY A 103 -6.06 -13.24 12.47
N ALA A 104 -5.06 -12.60 11.86
CA ALA A 104 -3.78 -13.24 11.62
C ALA A 104 -3.05 -13.51 12.95
N PRO A 105 -2.44 -14.71 13.14
CA PRO A 105 -1.64 -15.01 14.33
C PRO A 105 -0.58 -13.94 14.59
N VAL A 106 -0.37 -13.55 15.85
CA VAL A 106 0.51 -12.42 16.22
C VAL A 106 1.95 -12.60 15.69
N ALA A 107 2.52 -13.78 15.83
CA ALA A 107 3.85 -14.09 15.31
C ALA A 107 3.92 -13.94 13.77
N LEU A 108 2.83 -14.30 13.08
CA LEU A 108 2.73 -14.15 11.63
C LEU A 108 2.66 -12.68 11.22
N ARG A 109 1.93 -11.86 11.98
CA ARG A 109 1.86 -10.41 11.76
C ARG A 109 3.21 -9.75 11.90
N TYR A 110 3.97 -10.06 12.96
CA TYR A 110 5.33 -9.54 13.13
C TYR A 110 6.25 -9.91 11.95
N ARG A 111 6.22 -11.17 11.54
CA ARG A 111 7.00 -11.64 10.39
C ARG A 111 6.60 -10.92 9.10
N ALA A 112 5.30 -10.80 8.85
CA ALA A 112 4.78 -10.15 7.65
C ALA A 112 5.09 -8.65 7.62
N ASN A 113 4.94 -7.94 8.74
CA ASN A 113 5.28 -6.53 8.86
C ASN A 113 6.78 -6.28 8.66
N ARG A 114 7.65 -7.19 9.14
CA ARG A 114 9.08 -7.08 8.88
C ARG A 114 9.41 -7.23 7.38
N VAL A 115 8.74 -8.13 6.67
CA VAL A 115 8.87 -8.25 5.21
C VAL A 115 8.32 -7.01 4.49
N ALA A 116 7.18 -6.48 4.93
CA ALA A 116 6.58 -5.26 4.36
C ALA A 116 7.52 -4.05 4.52
N LEU A 117 8.12 -3.90 5.70
CA LEU A 117 9.04 -2.82 6.02
C LEU A 117 10.33 -2.91 5.19
N LEU A 118 10.88 -4.12 5.01
CA LEU A 118 12.03 -4.33 4.12
C LEU A 118 11.74 -3.94 2.66
N ARG A 119 10.52 -4.22 2.18
CA ARG A 119 10.08 -3.81 0.83
C ARG A 119 9.92 -2.31 0.72
N ALA A 120 9.21 -1.70 1.67
CA ALA A 120 9.03 -0.25 1.71
C ALA A 120 10.38 0.47 1.71
N ARG A 121 11.34 0.00 2.52
CA ARG A 121 12.72 0.49 2.54
C ARG A 121 13.41 0.37 1.18
N ALA A 122 13.29 -0.78 0.50
CA ALA A 122 13.88 -0.98 -0.82
C ALA A 122 13.25 -0.06 -1.87
N ASP A 123 11.95 0.20 -1.80
CA ASP A 123 11.24 1.08 -2.72
C ASP A 123 11.59 2.56 -2.49
N GLU A 124 11.73 3.00 -1.23
CA GLU A 124 12.25 4.34 -0.90
C GLU A 124 13.68 4.51 -1.41
N ARG A 125 14.54 3.51 -1.20
CA ARG A 125 15.92 3.55 -1.69
C ARG A 125 15.95 3.71 -3.21
N LYS A 126 15.09 3.00 -3.97
CA LYS A 126 14.97 3.20 -5.43
C LYS A 126 14.54 4.63 -5.78
N ARG A 127 13.54 5.17 -5.08
CA ARG A 127 13.04 6.54 -5.31
C ARG A 127 14.10 7.60 -5.05
N MET A 128 14.96 7.44 -4.04
CA MET A 128 16.07 8.37 -3.79
C MET A 128 17.05 8.49 -4.96
N HIS A 129 17.21 7.43 -5.76
CA HIS A 129 18.08 7.40 -6.93
C HIS A 129 17.33 7.72 -8.23
N ASP A 130 16.04 8.05 -8.17
CA ASP A 130 15.28 8.43 -9.37
C ASP A 130 15.65 9.88 -9.77
N PRO A 131 16.27 10.09 -10.95
CA PRO A 131 16.66 11.42 -11.41
C PRO A 131 15.46 12.34 -11.65
N ARG A 132 14.24 11.79 -11.77
CA ARG A 132 13.01 12.57 -11.99
C ARG A 132 12.46 13.20 -10.71
N LEU A 133 13.01 12.86 -9.54
CA LEU A 133 12.48 13.32 -8.26
C LEU A 133 12.89 14.78 -7.95
N THR A 134 11.91 15.58 -7.55
CA THR A 134 12.13 16.95 -7.05
C THR A 134 13.01 16.91 -5.79
N PRO A 135 13.73 18.00 -5.46
CA PRO A 135 14.52 18.08 -4.23
C PRO A 135 13.68 17.79 -2.97
N MET A 136 12.44 18.29 -2.91
CA MET A 136 11.50 18.00 -1.83
C MET A 136 11.15 16.51 -1.76
N GLY A 137 10.84 15.89 -2.90
CA GLY A 137 10.56 14.44 -2.95
C GLY A 137 11.74 13.59 -2.49
N ARG A 138 12.98 14.02 -2.78
CA ARG A 138 14.20 13.37 -2.30
C ARG A 138 14.35 13.46 -0.79
N SER A 139 14.15 14.65 -0.22
CA SER A 139 14.16 14.84 1.23
C SER A 139 13.08 14.01 1.93
N ASP A 140 11.89 13.90 1.35
CA ASP A 140 10.81 13.06 1.89
C ASP A 140 11.16 11.57 1.86
N ALA A 141 11.75 11.09 0.76
CA ALA A 141 12.22 9.72 0.63
C ALA A 141 13.33 9.40 1.66
N THR A 142 14.28 10.32 1.86
CA THR A 142 15.32 10.18 2.89
C THR A 142 14.73 10.10 4.30
N ARG A 143 13.75 10.95 4.65
CA ARG A 143 13.10 10.89 5.98
C ARG A 143 12.35 9.58 6.19
N ARG A 144 11.66 9.07 5.16
CA ARG A 144 10.97 7.77 5.21
C ARG A 144 11.96 6.61 5.36
N MET A 145 13.09 6.67 4.65
CA MET A 145 14.15 5.68 4.71
C MET A 145 14.72 5.53 6.12
N HIS A 146 15.15 6.63 6.75
CA HIS A 146 15.67 6.59 8.12
C HIS A 146 14.64 6.05 9.11
N ARG A 147 13.37 6.46 8.99
CA ARG A 147 12.30 5.89 9.82
C ARG A 147 12.19 4.38 9.66
N TYR A 148 12.27 3.87 8.43
CA TYR A 148 12.20 2.43 8.19
C TYR A 148 13.42 1.68 8.72
N GLU A 149 14.61 2.29 8.69
CA GLU A 149 15.81 1.75 9.33
C GLU A 149 15.65 1.66 10.84
N ASP A 150 15.15 2.73 11.48
CA ASP A 150 14.88 2.76 12.92
C ASP A 150 13.89 1.66 13.32
N LEU A 151 12.82 1.49 12.54
CA LEU A 151 11.81 0.47 12.75
C LEU A 151 12.35 -0.96 12.54
N LEU A 152 13.36 -1.15 11.69
CA LEU A 152 14.04 -2.43 11.47
C LEU A 152 15.10 -2.76 12.53
N GLY A 153 15.41 -1.80 13.42
CA GLY A 153 16.35 -1.97 14.53
C GLY A 153 16.02 -3.20 15.38
N ALA A 154 17.06 -3.79 15.97
CA ALA A 154 16.92 -4.98 16.82
C ALA A 154 15.95 -4.73 17.98
N GLY A 155 15.14 -5.74 18.32
CA GLY A 155 14.20 -5.69 19.45
C GLY A 155 12.86 -5.00 19.18
N ARG A 156 12.65 -4.38 18.01
CA ARG A 156 11.34 -3.77 17.68
C ARG A 156 10.34 -4.81 17.18
N GLN A 157 9.17 -4.83 17.80
CA GLN A 157 8.03 -5.65 17.40
C GLN A 157 6.95 -4.76 16.78
N ILE A 158 6.63 -4.99 15.51
CA ILE A 158 5.69 -4.15 14.74
C ILE A 158 4.42 -4.95 14.44
N LEU A 159 3.34 -4.67 15.18
CA LEU A 159 2.09 -5.41 15.06
C LEU A 159 1.20 -4.91 13.91
N SER A 160 1.30 -3.63 13.55
CA SER A 160 0.66 -3.04 12.39
C SER A 160 1.61 -2.08 11.71
N PHE A 161 1.53 -1.99 10.39
CA PHE A 161 2.40 -1.14 9.58
C PHE A 161 1.58 -0.50 8.46
N ASP A 162 1.60 0.83 8.42
CA ASP A 162 1.04 1.62 7.33
C ASP A 162 2.16 2.53 6.77
N PRO A 163 2.65 2.26 5.54
CA PRO A 163 3.70 3.07 4.91
C PRO A 163 3.20 4.43 4.41
N SER A 164 1.88 4.61 4.20
CA SER A 164 1.28 5.84 3.68
C SER A 164 0.93 6.84 4.78
N GLY A 165 0.73 6.35 6.00
CA GLY A 165 0.31 7.17 7.15
C GLY A 165 1.23 8.36 7.42
N PRO A 166 0.69 9.49 7.93
CA PRO A 166 1.47 10.65 8.32
C PRO A 166 2.24 10.34 9.62
N GLY A 167 3.30 9.53 9.53
CA GLY A 167 4.35 9.41 10.54
C GLY A 167 3.96 9.39 12.01
N GLY A 168 2.82 8.80 12.37
CA GLY A 168 2.44 8.64 13.76
C GLY A 168 3.45 7.76 14.50
N PRO A 169 3.71 8.01 15.79
CA PRO A 169 4.65 7.21 16.57
C PRO A 169 4.22 5.73 16.58
N PRO A 170 5.18 4.80 16.73
CA PRO A 170 4.87 3.39 16.87
C PRO A 170 3.91 3.19 18.06
N ARG A 171 2.74 2.60 17.81
CA ARG A 171 1.88 2.09 18.89
C ARG A 171 2.53 0.83 19.48
N SER A 172 3.33 1.00 20.54
CA SER A 172 3.74 -0.09 21.42
C SER A 172 2.56 -0.45 22.33
N SER A 173 1.88 -1.56 22.09
CA SER A 173 0.95 -2.10 23.07
C SER A 173 1.75 -2.76 24.20
N GLY A 174 1.78 -2.06 25.34
CA GLY A 174 1.80 -2.64 26.68
C GLY A 174 2.95 -3.56 27.06
N THR A 175 3.80 -3.08 27.98
CA THR A 175 4.40 -3.94 29.01
C THR A 175 3.30 -4.82 29.60
N SER A 176 3.37 -6.14 29.37
CA SER A 176 2.54 -7.09 30.10
C SER A 176 3.23 -7.40 31.43
N PRO A 177 2.50 -7.45 32.55
CA PRO A 177 3.05 -7.92 33.81
C PRO A 177 3.44 -9.39 33.68
N THR A 178 4.51 -9.78 34.37
CA THR A 178 4.96 -11.17 34.51
C THR A 178 3.81 -12.11 34.86
N PRO A 179 3.52 -13.13 34.03
CA PRO A 179 2.76 -14.28 34.47
C PRO A 179 3.71 -15.28 35.12
N THR A 180 3.72 -15.34 36.44
CA THR A 180 4.15 -16.54 37.18
C THR A 180 3.16 -17.65 36.87
N GLY A 181 3.51 -18.50 35.90
CA GLY A 181 2.70 -19.66 35.52
C GLY A 181 3.05 -20.15 34.13
N SER A 182 3.91 -21.17 34.06
CA SER A 182 4.39 -21.81 32.83
C SER A 182 3.26 -22.46 32.01
N PRO A 183 3.17 -22.19 30.69
CA PRO A 183 2.56 -23.11 29.74
C PRO A 183 3.66 -23.82 28.93
N SER A 184 3.81 -25.12 29.22
CA SER A 184 4.65 -26.09 28.53
C SER A 184 4.26 -26.23 27.05
N TRP A 185 4.88 -25.46 26.13
CA TRP A 185 4.83 -25.76 24.68
C TRP A 185 6.10 -25.44 23.88
N TYR A 186 7.20 -25.01 24.51
CA TYR A 186 8.50 -24.93 23.81
C TYR A 186 9.28 -26.24 23.98
N ARG A 187 9.11 -27.17 23.04
CA ARG A 187 10.09 -28.23 22.81
C ARG A 187 10.59 -28.16 21.37
N ALA A 188 11.83 -27.67 21.27
CA ALA A 188 12.89 -27.96 20.31
C ALA A 188 12.51 -28.33 18.87
N TRP A 189 12.91 -27.48 17.93
CA TRP A 189 13.30 -27.91 16.59
C TRP A 189 14.82 -27.76 16.48
N THR A 190 15.53 -28.86 16.69
CA THR A 190 16.95 -29.00 16.36
C THR A 190 17.06 -29.67 14.99
N PRO A 191 17.84 -29.12 14.04
CA PRO A 191 18.09 -29.78 12.77
C PRO A 191 19.25 -30.78 12.93
N THR A 192 19.00 -32.06 12.67
CA THR A 192 20.07 -33.01 12.37
C THR A 192 20.19 -33.17 10.85
N SER A 193 21.43 -33.07 10.38
CA SER A 193 21.88 -33.52 9.06
C SER A 193 22.00 -35.04 9.03
#